data_AF-A0A6N2MBV3-F1
#
_entry.id   AF-A0A6N2MBV3-F1
#
_cell.length_a   1.000
_cell.length_b   1.000
_cell.length_c   1.000
_cell.angle_alpha   90.00
_cell.angle_beta   90.00
_cell.angle_gamma   90.00
#
_symmetry.space_group_name_H-M   'P 1'
#
loop_
_entity.id
_entity.type
_entity.pdbx_description
1 polymer ?
#
loop_
_entity_poly.entity_id
_entity_poly.type
_entity_poly.pdbx_seq_one_letter_code
_entity_poly.pdbx_strand_id
1 'polypeptide(L)'
;MQDEKSAACFLLHCQKFIELVRVGALGDAVTYGRIELAKFFKLPPFDDLVRDCVALLAYEQPQKCSAGYLLEDSQREIVADAVNAMILSTD
;
A
#
# COMPACT_ATOMS: atom_id res chain seq x y z
N MET A 1 4.45 -21.22 -1.41
CA MET A 1 3.29 -20.81 -2.24
C MET A 1 2.18 -20.08 -1.45
N GLN A 2 2.28 -19.92 -0.12
CA GLN A 2 1.23 -19.30 0.71
C GLN A 2 1.48 -17.80 1.04
N ASP A 3 2.65 -17.26 0.64
CA ASP A 3 3.12 -15.96 1.16
C ASP A 3 2.80 -14.75 0.25
N GLU A 4 2.50 -14.97 -1.03
CA GLU A 4 2.23 -13.87 -1.99
C GLU A 4 0.93 -13.09 -1.73
N LYS A 5 0.09 -13.57 -0.80
CA LYS A 5 -1.17 -12.92 -0.41
C LYS A 5 -1.29 -12.71 1.10
N SER A 6 -0.17 -12.74 1.82
CA SER A 6 -0.17 -12.44 3.25
C SER A 6 -0.47 -10.95 3.51
N ALA A 7 -0.95 -10.64 4.72
CA ALA A 7 -1.25 -9.27 5.09
C ALA A 7 -0.02 -8.35 5.05
N ALA A 8 1.17 -8.84 5.46
CA ALA A 8 2.38 -8.01 5.39
C ALA A 8 2.87 -7.84 3.94
N CYS A 9 2.72 -8.86 3.07
CA CYS A 9 2.99 -8.70 1.64
C CYS A 9 2.11 -7.61 1.02
N PHE A 10 0.81 -7.62 1.32
CA PHE A 10 -0.11 -6.57 0.89
C PHE A 10 0.31 -5.18 1.38
N LEU A 11 0.63 -5.04 2.66
CA LEU A 11 1.06 -3.78 3.26
C LEU A 11 2.36 -3.25 2.65
N LEU A 12 3.31 -4.12 2.32
CA LEU A 12 4.53 -3.76 1.60
C LEU A 12 4.24 -3.23 0.19
N HIS A 13 3.32 -3.87 -0.54
CA HIS A 13 2.90 -3.37 -1.85
C HIS A 13 2.20 -2.01 -1.75
N CYS A 14 1.34 -1.82 -0.75
CA CYS A 14 0.73 -0.51 -0.47
C CYS A 14 1.79 0.54 -0.18
N GLN A 15 2.75 0.24 0.71
CA GLN A 15 3.81 1.18 1.06
C GLN A 15 4.63 1.59 -0.16
N LYS A 16 5.06 0.64 -0.98
CA LYS A 16 5.81 0.94 -2.21
C LYS A 16 5.01 1.82 -3.16
N PHE A 17 3.72 1.55 -3.34
CA PHE A 17 2.85 2.40 -4.16
C PHE A 17 2.76 3.82 -3.59
N ILE A 18 2.53 3.96 -2.27
CA ILE A 18 2.43 5.25 -1.58
C ILE A 18 3.73 6.06 -1.75
N GLU A 19 4.91 5.42 -1.62
CA GLU A 19 6.19 6.11 -1.82
C GLU A 19 6.38 6.59 -3.27
N LEU A 20 5.93 5.82 -4.27
CA LEU A 20 5.97 6.26 -5.68
C LEU A 20 5.09 7.50 -5.89
N VAL A 21 3.90 7.54 -5.28
CA VAL A 21 3.03 8.73 -5.33
C VAL A 21 3.67 9.91 -4.61
N ARG A 22 4.25 9.69 -3.44
CA ARG A 22 4.88 10.75 -2.62
C ARG A 22 6.02 11.47 -3.37
N VAL A 23 6.83 10.74 -4.14
CA VAL A 23 7.92 11.33 -4.94
C VAL A 23 7.46 11.85 -6.31
N GLY A 24 6.17 11.77 -6.62
CA GLY A 24 5.61 12.24 -7.89
C GLY A 24 5.87 11.32 -9.09
N ALA A 25 6.33 10.08 -8.86
CA ALA A 25 6.57 9.09 -9.91
C ALA A 25 5.26 8.42 -10.36
N LEU A 26 4.31 9.20 -10.87
CA LEU A 26 2.93 8.76 -11.12
C LEU A 26 2.84 7.65 -12.18
N GLY A 27 3.69 7.68 -13.20
CA GLY A 27 3.73 6.62 -14.24
C GLY A 27 4.11 5.26 -13.66
N ASP A 28 5.10 5.24 -12.77
CA ASP A 28 5.55 4.04 -12.07
C ASP A 28 4.50 3.59 -11.06
N ALA A 29 3.88 4.52 -10.32
CA ALA A 29 2.80 4.21 -9.38
C ALA A 29 1.62 3.53 -10.09
N VAL A 30 1.16 4.07 -11.23
CA VAL A 30 0.07 3.48 -12.03
C VAL A 30 0.44 2.09 -12.54
N THR A 31 1.64 1.93 -13.08
CA THR A 31 2.11 0.64 -13.60
C THR A 31 2.19 -0.40 -12.49
N TYR A 32 2.80 -0.02 -11.36
CA TYR A 32 2.96 -0.87 -10.20
C TYR A 32 1.60 -1.26 -9.58
N GLY A 33 0.69 -0.30 -9.38
CA GLY A 33 -0.63 -0.56 -8.82
C GLY A 33 -1.46 -1.54 -9.65
N ARG A 34 -1.37 -1.48 -10.99
CA ARG A 34 -2.06 -2.42 -11.89
C ARG A 34 -1.51 -3.84 -11.85
N ILE A 35 -0.23 -4.01 -11.51
CA ILE A 35 0.41 -5.33 -11.44
C ILE A 35 0.27 -5.90 -10.04
N GLU A 36 0.62 -5.13 -9.02
CA GLU A 36 0.75 -5.60 -7.64
C GLU A 36 -0.51 -5.40 -6.81
N LEU A 37 -1.06 -4.18 -6.75
CA LEU A 37 -2.26 -3.91 -5.93
C LEU A 37 -3.51 -4.58 -6.51
N ALA A 38 -3.59 -4.73 -7.83
CA ALA A 38 -4.69 -5.43 -8.49
C ALA A 38 -4.86 -6.89 -8.04
N LYS A 39 -3.80 -7.54 -7.53
CA LYS A 39 -3.85 -8.90 -6.97
C LYS A 39 -4.70 -8.98 -5.70
N PHE A 40 -4.91 -7.85 -5.02
CA PHE A 40 -5.63 -7.71 -3.76
C PHE A 40 -7.00 -7.03 -3.90
N PHE A 41 -7.30 -6.46 -5.07
CA PHE A 41 -8.58 -5.81 -5.34
C PHE A 41 -9.74 -6.81 -5.21
N LYS A 42 -10.83 -6.40 -4.56
CA LYS A 42 -11.99 -7.24 -4.23
C LYS A 42 -11.66 -8.48 -3.39
N LEU A 43 -10.52 -8.52 -2.69
CA LEU A 43 -10.24 -9.52 -1.67
C LEU A 43 -10.45 -8.89 -0.29
N PRO A 44 -11.56 -9.19 0.42
CA PRO A 44 -11.67 -8.84 1.83
C PRO A 44 -10.53 -9.50 2.62
N PRO A 45 -9.88 -8.79 3.56
CA PRO A 45 -10.20 -7.45 4.09
C PRO A 45 -9.45 -6.28 3.41
N PHE A 46 -8.77 -6.51 2.28
CA PHE A 46 -7.80 -5.56 1.70
C PHE A 46 -8.42 -4.48 0.80
N ASP A 47 -9.67 -4.67 0.36
CA ASP A 47 -10.28 -3.88 -0.71
C ASP A 47 -10.38 -2.38 -0.37
N ASP A 48 -10.70 -2.02 0.87
CA ASP A 48 -10.82 -0.62 1.30
C ASP A 48 -9.47 0.10 1.21
N LEU A 49 -8.40 -0.53 1.70
CA LEU A 49 -7.06 0.05 1.64
C LEU A 49 -6.53 0.14 0.19
N VAL A 50 -6.90 -0.79 -0.69
CA VAL A 50 -6.59 -0.69 -2.13
C VAL A 50 -7.25 0.56 -2.74
N ARG A 51 -8.52 0.83 -2.41
CA ARG A 51 -9.23 2.02 -2.90
C ARG A 51 -8.58 3.30 -2.38
N ASP A 52 -8.23 3.34 -1.11
CA ASP A 52 -7.57 4.52 -0.50
C ASP A 52 -6.20 4.78 -1.14
N CYS A 53 -5.40 3.74 -1.38
CA CYS A 53 -4.13 3.89 -2.10
C CYS A 53 -4.36 4.50 -3.49
N VAL A 54 -5.27 3.94 -4.28
CA VAL A 54 -5.52 4.42 -5.65
C VAL A 54 -6.10 5.84 -5.68
N ALA A 55 -6.87 6.24 -4.65
CA ALA A 55 -7.42 7.59 -4.53
C ALA A 55 -6.34 8.68 -4.46
N LEU A 56 -5.13 8.36 -3.97
CA LEU A 56 -4.00 9.30 -3.93
C LEU A 56 -3.60 9.82 -5.31
N LEU A 57 -3.80 9.03 -6.37
CA LEU A 57 -3.50 9.44 -7.75
C LEU A 57 -4.48 10.46 -8.32
N ALA A 58 -5.66 10.60 -7.72
CA ALA A 58 -6.72 11.46 -8.24
C ALA A 58 -6.52 12.95 -7.89
N TYR A 59 -5.53 13.27 -7.06
CA TYR A 59 -5.30 14.62 -6.53
C TYR A 59 -3.91 15.13 -6.91
N GLU A 60 -3.82 16.37 -7.38
CA GLU A 60 -2.53 17.06 -7.60
C GLU A 60 -1.70 17.17 -6.31
N GLN A 61 -2.38 17.27 -5.17
CA GLN A 61 -1.79 17.27 -3.84
C GLN A 61 -2.33 16.08 -3.05
N PRO A 62 -1.69 14.91 -3.13
CA PRO A 62 -2.16 13.67 -2.50
C PRO A 62 -2.48 13.80 -1.00
N GLN A 63 -1.76 14.66 -0.27
CA GLN A 63 -1.98 14.96 1.14
C GLN A 63 -3.34 15.63 1.45
N LYS A 64 -4.01 16.22 0.45
CA LYS A 64 -5.35 16.81 0.59
C LYS A 64 -6.46 15.81 0.27
N CYS A 65 -6.12 14.60 -0.17
CA CYS A 65 -7.07 13.52 -0.39
C CYS A 65 -7.65 13.04 0.95
N SER A 66 -8.84 12.46 0.93
CA SER A 66 -9.38 11.71 2.09
C SER A 66 -8.47 10.57 2.54
N ALA A 67 -7.69 10.01 1.61
CA ALA A 67 -6.66 9.00 1.88
C ALA A 67 -5.30 9.60 2.28
N GLY A 68 -5.22 10.92 2.49
CA GLY A 68 -3.97 11.63 2.78
C GLY A 68 -3.23 11.12 4.02
N TYR A 69 -3.95 10.52 4.97
CA TYR A 69 -3.36 9.88 6.17
C TYR A 69 -2.34 8.77 5.82
N LEU A 70 -2.46 8.13 4.64
CA LEU A 70 -1.49 7.14 4.17
C LEU A 70 -0.10 7.72 3.91
N LEU A 71 -0.01 9.04 3.75
CA LEU A 71 1.25 9.76 3.53
C LEU A 71 1.89 10.23 4.84
N GLU A 72 1.33 9.90 5.99
CA GLU A 72 1.93 10.19 7.29
C GLU A 72 3.02 9.17 7.64
N ASP A 73 3.87 9.54 8.60
CA ASP A 73 4.95 8.68 9.08
C ASP A 73 4.42 7.46 9.84
N SER A 74 3.25 7.60 10.47
CA SER A 74 2.51 6.53 11.16
C SER A 74 2.24 5.33 10.25
N GLN A 75 2.00 5.56 8.95
CA GLN A 75 1.80 4.48 8.00
C GLN A 75 3.05 3.60 7.85
N ARG A 76 4.25 4.19 7.86
CA ARG A 76 5.51 3.43 7.81
C ARG A 76 5.73 2.59 9.07
N GLU A 77 5.34 3.10 10.22
CA GLU A 77 5.39 2.39 11.50
C GLU A 77 4.47 1.16 11.47
N ILE A 78 3.23 1.31 11.00
CA ILE A 78 2.28 0.19 10.86
C ILE A 78 2.84 -0.92 9.96
N VAL A 79 3.44 -0.56 8.82
CA VAL A 79 4.02 -1.55 7.91
C VAL A 79 5.25 -2.22 8.53
N ALA A 80 6.09 -1.46 9.24
CA ALA A 80 7.24 -2.00 9.95
C ALA A 80 6.81 -3.01 11.03
N ASP A 81 5.80 -2.68 11.84
CA ASP A 81 5.26 -3.57 12.87
C ASP A 81 4.69 -4.87 12.27
N ALA A 82 3.95 -4.78 11.17
CA ALA A 82 3.40 -5.95 10.49
C ALA A 82 4.49 -6.89 9.94
N VAL A 83 5.54 -6.30 9.34
CA VAL A 83 6.68 -7.07 8.82
C VAL A 83 7.48 -7.68 9.96
N ASN A 84 7.73 -6.92 11.03
CA ASN A 84 8.43 -7.41 12.22
C ASN A 84 7.69 -8.59 12.86
N ALA A 85 6.37 -8.47 13.01
CA ALA A 85 5.54 -9.56 13.54
C ALA A 85 5.58 -10.80 12.65
N MET A 86 5.51 -10.64 11.33
CA MET A 86 5.64 -11.75 10.38
C MET A 86 6.99 -12.47 10.51
N ILE A 87 8.09 -11.72 10.55
CA ILE A 87 9.44 -12.29 10.69
C ILE A 87 9.55 -13.07 12.00
N LEU A 88 9.07 -12.50 13.11
CA LEU A 88 9.08 -13.15 14.42
C LEU A 88 8.18 -14.39 14.50
N SER A 89 7.21 -14.53 13.59
CA SER A 89 6.32 -15.69 13.50
C SER A 89 6.81 -16.79 12.55
N THR A 90 7.92 -16.55 11.85
CA THR A 90 8.56 -17.54 10.98
C THR A 90 9.59 -18.32 11.80
N ASP A 91 9.21 -19.52 12.25
CA ASP A 91 10.13 -20.50 12.86
C ASP A 91 11.07 -21.15 11.82
#